data_AF-A0A816C9L6-F1
#
_entry.id   AF-A0A816C9L6-F1
#
_cell.length_a   1.000
_cell.length_b   1.000
_cell.length_c   1.000
_cell.angle_alpha   90.00
_cell.angle_beta   90.00
_cell.angle_gamma   90.00
#
_symmetry.space_group_name_H-M   'P 1'
#
loop_
_entity.id
_entity.type
_entity.pdbx_description
1 polymer ?
#
loop_
_entity_poly.entity_id
_entity_poly.type
_entity_poly.pdbx_seq_one_letter_code
_entity_poly.pdbx_strand_id
1 'polypeptide(L)' 'MASEQDKLNIDGIIGRLLEFRGAKPNKNVHLSENEVRGLCLKPREIFLSQPVLLKLEASLKICCDIHGQYYDLLRLFD' A
#
# COMPACT_ATOMS: atom_id res chain seq x y z
N MET A 1 -5.76 -14.30 24.78
CA MET A 1 -6.14 -12.87 24.85
C MET A 1 -5.17 -12.13 23.96
N ALA A 2 -5.53 -11.89 22.70
CA ALA A 2 -4.71 -11.08 21.81
C ALA A 2 -4.84 -9.63 22.30
N SER A 3 -3.81 -9.14 22.97
CA SER A 3 -3.65 -7.75 23.36
C SER A 3 -3.85 -6.86 22.13
N GLU A 4 -4.55 -5.73 22.30
CA GLU A 4 -4.74 -4.70 21.27
C GLU A 4 -3.46 -4.53 20.46
N GLN A 5 -3.47 -5.04 19.22
CA GLN A 5 -2.41 -4.81 18.27
C GLN A 5 -2.29 -3.31 18.10
N ASP A 6 -1.08 -2.79 18.33
CA ASP A 6 -0.68 -1.44 17.93
C ASP A 6 -1.38 -1.08 16.64
N LYS A 7 -2.39 -0.22 16.74
CA LYS A 7 -3.26 0.11 15.62
C LYS A 7 -2.38 0.80 14.59
N LEU A 8 -1.99 0.08 13.56
CA LEU A 8 -1.13 0.59 12.50
C LEU A 8 -1.76 1.88 11.95
N ASN A 9 -1.02 2.98 12.03
CA ASN A 9 -1.50 4.28 11.54
C ASN A 9 -1.45 4.33 10.01
N ILE A 10 -2.43 3.69 9.37
CA ILE A 10 -2.53 3.58 7.91
C ILE A 10 -2.59 4.94 7.24
N ASP A 11 -3.40 5.87 7.76
CA ASP A 11 -3.56 7.20 7.17
C ASP A 11 -2.25 8.01 7.20
N GLY A 12 -1.50 7.93 8.30
CA GLY A 12 -0.20 8.58 8.41
C GLY A 12 0.88 7.97 7.51
N ILE A 13 0.80 6.66 7.22
CA ILE A 13 1.68 6.00 6.24
C ILE A 13 1.32 6.44 4.82
N ILE A 14 0.03 6.41 4.47
CA ILE A 14 -0.47 6.83 3.16
C ILE A 14 -0.09 8.29 2.90
N GLY A 15 -0.29 9.18 3.88
CA GLY A 15 0.10 10.59 3.77
C GLY A 15 1.57 10.76 3.39
N ARG A 16 2.49 10.13 4.13
CA ARG A 16 3.93 10.17 3.83
C ARG A 16 4.29 9.56 2.47
N LEU A 17 3.60 8.51 2.04
CA LEU A 17 3.81 7.93 0.72
C LEU A 17 3.38 8.92 -0.38
N LEU A 18 2.25 9.59 -0.21
CA LEU A 18 1.69 10.51 -1.20
C LEU A 18 2.35 11.90 -1.24
N GLU A 19 3.11 12.29 -0.20
CA GLU A 19 3.85 13.57 -0.14
C GLU A 19 4.78 13.83 -1.35
N PHE A 20 5.13 12.77 -2.10
CA PHE A 20 6.01 12.87 -3.26
C PHE A 20 5.31 13.11 -4.60
N ARG A 21 3.97 13.30 -4.61
CA ARG A 21 3.26 13.75 -5.83
C ARG A 21 3.80 15.12 -6.25
N GLY A 22 4.44 15.17 -7.43
CA GLY A 22 5.06 16.39 -7.98
C GLY A 22 6.49 16.70 -7.49
N ALA A 23 7.06 15.89 -6.60
CA ALA A 23 8.45 16.04 -6.16
C ALA A 23 9.43 15.48 -7.21
N LYS A 24 10.69 15.92 -7.16
CA LYS A 24 11.76 15.36 -8.00
C LYS A 24 11.85 13.83 -7.78
N PRO A 25 11.97 13.03 -8.85
CA PRO A 25 12.27 11.60 -8.74
C PRO A 25 13.50 11.36 -7.85
N ASN A 26 13.50 10.26 -7.10
CA ASN A 26 14.59 9.74 -6.22
C ASN A 26 14.57 10.17 -4.74
N LYS A 27 13.43 10.59 -4.16
CA LYS A 27 13.30 10.73 -2.71
C LYS A 27 12.65 9.48 -2.11
N ASN A 28 13.32 8.90 -1.11
CA ASN A 28 12.80 7.75 -0.38
C ASN A 28 11.83 8.17 0.71
N VAL A 29 10.82 7.33 0.95
CA VAL A 29 9.90 7.46 2.09
C VAL A 29 10.49 6.66 3.25
N HIS A 30 10.67 7.30 4.40
CA HIS A 30 11.15 6.61 5.59
C HIS A 30 9.97 6.00 6.35
N LEU A 31 9.89 4.68 6.33
CA LEU A 31 9.01 3.87 7.17
C LEU A 31 9.86 3.08 8.16
N SER A 32 9.40 2.96 9.40
CA SER A 32 10.03 2.10 10.40
C SER A 32 9.81 0.62 10.07
N GLU A 33 10.69 -0.25 10.59
CA GLU A 33 10.54 -1.69 10.41
C GLU A 33 9.18 -2.20 10.89
N ASN A 34 8.69 -1.69 12.03
CA ASN A 34 7.39 -2.06 12.58
C ASN A 34 6.24 -1.69 11.64
N GLU A 35 6.32 -0.52 10.98
CA GLU A 35 5.33 -0.10 10.00
C GLU A 35 5.36 -1.00 8.77
N VAL A 36 6.54 -1.28 8.22
CA VAL A 36 6.70 -2.19 7.07
C VAL A 36 6.19 -3.59 7.42
N ARG A 37 6.54 -4.11 8.60
CA ARG A 37 6.05 -5.40 9.07
C ARG A 37 4.53 -5.42 9.19
N GLY A 38 3.94 -4.36 9.73
CA GLY A 38 2.48 -4.20 9.80
C GLY A 38 1.82 -4.19 8.42
N LEU A 39 2.41 -3.49 7.45
CA LEU A 39 1.96 -3.45 6.05
C LEU A 39 2.11 -4.80 5.33
N CYS A 40 2.94 -5.72 5.83
CA CYS A 40 3.00 -7.09 5.30
C CYS A 40 1.98 -8.01 5.99
N LEU A 41 1.87 -7.94 7.31
CA LEU A 41 1.04 -8.85 8.09
C LEU A 41 -0.45 -8.58 7.90
N LYS A 42 -0.88 -7.31 7.88
CA LYS A 42 -2.31 -7.00 7.79
C LYS A 42 -2.93 -7.35 6.43
N PRO A 43 -2.32 -6.99 5.28
CA PRO A 43 -2.82 -7.42 3.98
C PRO A 43 -2.76 -8.93 3.79
N ARG A 44 -1.77 -9.63 4.37
CA ARG A 44 -1.72 -11.11 4.33
C ARG A 44 -2.98 -11.74 4.92
N GLU A 45 -3.48 -11.24 6.05
CA GLU A 45 -4.75 -11.71 6.63
C GLU A 45 -5.93 -11.47 5.67
N ILE A 46 -5.99 -10.29 5.05
CA ILE A 46 -7.04 -9.92 4.09
C ILE A 46 -6.99 -10.84 2.86
N PHE A 47 -5.80 -11.05 2.27
CA PHE A 47 -5.63 -11.93 1.12
C PHE A 47 -6.02 -13.37 1.42
N LEU A 48 -5.72 -13.88 2.62
CA LEU A 48 -6.13 -15.23 3.04
C LEU A 48 -7.64 -15.35 3.28
N SER A 49 -8.31 -14.25 3.63
CA SER A 49 -9.77 -14.22 3.80
C SER A 49 -10.54 -14.11 2.49
N GLN A 50 -9.88 -13.64 1.42
CA GLN A 50 -10.45 -13.49 0.09
C GLN A 50 -10.25 -14.77 -0.75
N PRO A 51 -11.15 -15.05 -1.72
CA PRO A 51 -10.96 -16.19 -2.62
C PRO A 51 -9.77 -15.96 -3.56
N VAL A 52 -9.01 -17.02 -3.83
CA VAL A 52 -7.88 -17.00 -4.79
C VAL A 52 -8.32 -16.55 -6.19
N LEU A 53 -9.53 -16.95 -6.60
CA LEU A 53 -10.17 -16.46 -7.82
C LEU A 53 -11.15 -15.34 -7.46
N LEU A 54 -10.69 -14.09 -7.61
CA LEU A 54 -11.52 -12.92 -7.36
C LEU A 54 -12.64 -12.81 -8.39
N LYS A 55 -13.85 -12.53 -7.91
CA LYS A 55 -15.00 -12.15 -8.74
C LYS A 55 -15.23 -10.65 -8.52
N LEU A 56 -14.96 -9.86 -9.54
CA LEU A 56 -15.01 -8.40 -9.48
C LEU A 56 -16.12 -7.88 -10.39
N GLU A 57 -16.74 -6.77 -9.99
CA GLU A 57 -17.74 -6.05 -10.79
C GLU A 57 -17.07 -4.93 -11.59
N ALA A 58 -17.67 -4.56 -12.73
CA ALA A 58 -17.14 -3.52 -13.61
C ALA A 58 -17.08 -2.14 -12.93
N SER A 59 -16.43 -1.17 -13.60
CA SER A 59 -16.00 0.13 -13.05
C SER A 59 -14.73 0.05 -12.18
N LEU A 60 -13.73 -0.68 -12.68
CA LEU A 60 -12.39 -0.76 -12.08
C LEU A 60 -11.31 -0.45 -13.13
N LYS A 61 -10.15 0.03 -12.69
CA LYS A 61 -8.96 0.20 -13.54
C LYS A 61 -8.02 -0.99 -13.35
N ILE A 62 -7.61 -1.64 -14.43
CA ILE A 62 -6.60 -2.70 -14.41
C ILE A 62 -5.27 -2.07 -14.82
N CYS A 63 -4.28 -2.16 -13.94
CA CYS A 63 -2.90 -1.73 -14.22
C CYS A 63 -2.00 -2.95 -14.33
N CYS A 64 -1.07 -2.92 -15.29
CA CYS A 64 -0.05 -3.95 -15.46
C CYS A 64 1.15 -3.70 -14.54
N ASP A 65 2.26 -4.41 -14.80
CA ASP A 65 3.47 -4.39 -13.97
C ASP A 65 3.97 -2.98 -13.60
N ILE A 66 4.39 -2.85 -12.34
CA ILE A 66 4.95 -1.61 -11.79
C ILE A 66 6.47 -1.69 -11.60
N HIS A 67 7.04 -2.88 -11.34
CA HIS A 67 8.50 -3.11 -11.19
C HIS A 67 9.25 -2.10 -10.29
N GLY A 68 8.60 -1.62 -9.22
CA GLY A 68 9.22 -0.65 -8.30
C GLY A 68 9.31 0.78 -8.83
N GLN A 69 8.69 1.09 -9.99
CA GLN A 69 8.58 2.44 -10.55
C GLN A 69 7.59 3.28 -9.76
N TYR A 70 7.95 3.65 -8.53
CA TYR A 70 7.06 4.31 -7.58
C TYR A 70 6.45 5.61 -8.11
N TYR A 71 7.23 6.43 -8.81
CA TYR A 71 6.75 7.70 -9.37
C TYR A 71 5.77 7.49 -10.53
N ASP A 72 5.96 6.44 -11.32
CA ASP A 72 5.00 6.09 -12.38
C ASP A 72 3.71 5.54 -11.77
N LEU A 73 3.80 4.77 -10.69
CA LEU A 73 2.63 4.36 -9.91
C LEU A 73 1.84 5.56 -9.37
N LEU A 74 2.52 6.58 -8.82
CA LEU A 74 1.85 7.81 -8.37
C LEU A 74 1.09 8.50 -9.51
N ARG A 75 1.68 8.58 -10.71
CA ARG A 75 1.06 9.16 -11.90
C ARG A 75 -0.15 8.36 -12.41
N LEU A 76 -0.20 7.04 -12.20
CA LEU A 76 -1.38 6.23 -12.53
C LEU A 76 -2.60 6.55 -11.65
N PHE A 77 -2.37 7.11 -10.46
CA PHE A 77 -3.40 7.54 -9.51
C PHE A 77 -3.71 9.05 -9.58
N ASP A 78 -3.10 9.80 -10.50
CA ASP A 78 -3.53 11.14 -10.90
C ASP A 78 -4.62 11.05 -11.99
#